data_AF-A0A7C3YUY0-F1
#
_entry.id   AF-A0A7C3YUY0-F1
#
_cell.length_a   1.000
_cell.length_b   1.000
_cell.length_c   1.000
_cell.angle_alpha   90.00
_cell.angle_beta   90.00
_cell.angle_gamma   90.00
#
_symmetry.space_group_name_H-M   'P 1'
#
loop_
_entity.id
_entity.type
_entity.pdbx_description
1 polymer ?
#
loop_
_entity_poly.entity_id
_entity_poly.type
_entity_poly.pdbx_seq_one_letter_code
_entity_poly.pdbx_strand_id
1 'polypeptide(L)' 'DKNKLELIATKLEITDRVTGNLLSRNCYGIEKVNRIKEKYDLSQYKYIYAYGDSNGDKEMLELANKKHYKPFKG' A
#
# COMPACT_ATOMS: atom_id res chain seq x y z
N ASP A 1 10.47 7.72 14.42
CA ASP A 1 9.54 8.07 13.33
C ASP A 1 8.54 9.13 13.83
N LYS A 2 8.34 10.23 13.09
CA LYS A 2 7.57 11.40 13.57
C LYS A 2 6.08 11.08 13.82
N ASN A 3 5.55 10.08 13.12
CA ASN A 3 4.13 9.75 13.14
C ASN A 3 3.82 8.38 13.78
N LYS A 4 4.84 7.60 14.19
CA LYS A 4 4.68 6.23 14.69
C LYS A 4 3.89 5.32 13.74
N LEU A 5 4.09 5.50 12.43
CA LEU A 5 3.45 4.69 11.39
C LEU A 5 4.50 3.83 10.69
N GLU A 6 4.10 2.62 10.32
CA GLU A 6 4.93 1.77 9.48
C GLU A 6 4.70 2.08 8.00
N LEU A 7 5.78 2.14 7.22
CA LEU A 7 5.73 2.39 5.79
C LEU A 7 5.88 1.10 4.99
N ILE A 8 4.95 0.86 4.06
CA ILE A 8 5.01 -0.18 3.04
C ILE A 8 4.90 0.52 1.67
N ALA A 9 5.95 0.44 0.85
CA ALA A 9 6.01 1.13 -0.43
C ALA A 9 6.90 0.39 -1.44
N THR A 10 6.83 0.78 -2.72
CA THR A 10 7.78 0.34 -3.74
C THR A 10 9.22 0.64 -3.28
N LYS A 11 10.10 -0.34 -3.38
CA LYS A 11 11.52 -0.15 -3.05
C LYS A 11 12.27 0.21 -4.33
N LEU A 12 12.92 1.37 -4.32
CA LEU A 12 13.81 1.82 -5.39
C LEU A 12 15.19 1.22 -5.20
N GLU A 13 15.88 0.97 -6.31
CA GLU A 13 17.30 0.63 -6.28
C GLU A 13 18.12 1.91 -6.05
N ILE A 14 18.98 1.84 -5.05
CA ILE A 14 19.84 2.94 -4.63
C ILE A 14 21.27 2.42 -4.56
N THR A 15 22.17 3.09 -5.28
CA THR A 15 23.61 2.91 -5.20
C THR A 15 24.23 4.16 -4.55
N ASP A 16 25.18 4.80 -5.22
CA ASP A 16 25.57 6.20 -5.02
C ASP A 16 24.46 7.21 -5.39
N ARG A 17 23.49 6.79 -6.20
CA ARG A 17 22.34 7.58 -6.63
C ARG A 17 21.08 6.73 -6.76
N VAL A 18 19.93 7.39 -6.92
CA VAL A 18 18.70 6.70 -7.34
C VAL A 18 18.87 6.27 -8.80
N THR A 19 18.81 4.97 -9.08
CA THR A 19 19.09 4.44 -10.42
C THR A 19 17.91 4.58 -11.38
N GLY A 20 16.69 4.74 -10.83
CA GLY A 20 15.42 4.69 -11.56
C GLY A 20 14.83 3.29 -11.66
N ASN A 21 15.59 2.25 -11.30
CA ASN A 21 15.11 0.88 -11.26
C ASN A 21 14.33 0.61 -9.96
N LEU A 22 13.43 -0.37 -10.02
CA LEU A 22 12.73 -0.90 -8.85
C LEU A 22 13.43 -2.17 -8.36
N LEU A 23 13.66 -2.30 -7.05
CA LEU A 23 14.17 -3.54 -6.42
C LEU A 23 13.09 -4.63 -6.32
N SER A 24 11.83 -4.25 -6.50
CA SER A 24 10.66 -5.12 -6.34
C SER A 24 9.54 -4.64 -7.24
N ARG A 25 8.48 -5.45 -7.38
CA ARG A 25 7.28 -5.05 -8.12
C ARG A 25 6.71 -3.75 -7.54
N ASN A 26 6.19 -2.90 -8.43
CA ASN A 26 5.55 -1.65 -8.06
C ASN A 26 4.37 -1.93 -7.13
N CYS A 27 4.26 -1.17 -6.03
CA CYS A 27 3.20 -1.24 -5.04
C CYS A 27 1.87 -0.70 -5.62
N TYR A 28 1.25 -1.47 -6.50
CA TYR A 28 0.06 -1.11 -7.26
C TYR A 28 -0.90 -2.29 -7.38
N GLY A 29 -2.19 -2.04 -7.15
CA GLY A 29 -3.26 -3.04 -7.24
C GLY A 29 -3.03 -4.21 -6.28
N ILE A 30 -3.06 -5.43 -6.82
CA ILE A 30 -2.82 -6.68 -6.06
C ILE A 30 -1.51 -6.69 -5.27
N GLU A 31 -0.47 -5.97 -5.72
CA GLU A 31 0.80 -5.94 -5.00
C GLU A 31 0.68 -5.21 -3.64
N LYS A 32 -0.25 -4.25 -3.52
CA LYS A 32 -0.59 -3.65 -2.22
C LYS A 32 -1.15 -4.72 -1.27
N VAL A 33 -2.05 -5.58 -1.76
CA VAL A 33 -2.65 -6.67 -0.98
C VAL A 33 -1.60 -7.66 -0.51
N ASN A 34 -0.71 -8.09 -1.41
CA ASN A 34 0.34 -9.05 -1.08
C ASN A 34 1.24 -8.52 0.05
N ARG A 35 1.72 -7.29 -0.06
CA ARG A 35 2.59 -6.67 0.93
C ARG A 35 1.91 -6.45 2.28
N ILE A 36 0.61 -6.12 2.29
CA ILE A 36 -0.18 -6.02 3.52
C ILE A 36 -0.26 -7.38 4.22
N LYS A 37 -0.59 -8.45 3.48
CA LYS A 37 -0.72 -9.81 4.02
C LYS A 37 0.61 -10.44 4.43
N GLU A 38 1.71 -10.07 3.79
CA GLU A 38 3.05 -10.49 4.18
C GLU A 38 3.44 -9.91 5.55
N LYS A 39 3.02 -8.67 5.83
CA LYS A 39 3.39 -7.97 7.05
C LYS A 39 2.43 -8.17 8.21
N TYR A 40 1.14 -8.33 7.91
CA TYR A 40 0.09 -8.36 8.92
C TYR A 40 -0.84 -9.56 8.72
N ASP A 41 -1.13 -10.24 9.82
CA ASP A 41 -2.27 -11.14 9.89
C ASP A 41 -3.56 -10.33 10.09
N LEU A 42 -4.31 -10.14 9.02
CA LEU A 42 -5.55 -9.34 9.04
C LEU A 42 -6.63 -9.94 9.95
N SER A 43 -6.56 -11.24 10.27
CA SER A 43 -7.54 -11.89 11.15
C SER A 43 -7.42 -11.40 12.61
N GLN A 44 -6.28 -10.82 12.98
CA GLN A 44 -6.05 -10.25 14.30
C GLN A 44 -6.77 -8.91 14.51
N TYR A 45 -7.33 -8.33 13.44
CA TYR A 45 -7.99 -7.04 13.49
C TYR A 45 -9.50 -7.22 13.36
N LYS A 46 -10.24 -6.77 14.38
CA LYS A 46 -11.70 -6.80 14.37
C LYS A 46 -12.31 -5.91 13.28
N TYR A 47 -11.63 -4.82 12.94
CA TYR A 47 -12.13 -3.85 11.98
C TYR A 47 -10.98 -3.11 11.30
N ILE A 48 -11.06 -3.02 9.97
CA ILE A 48 -10.04 -2.45 9.10
C ILE A 48 -10.64 -1.29 8.31
N TYR A 49 -9.92 -0.17 8.29
CA TYR A 49 -10.22 0.99 7.46
C TYR A 49 -9.16 1.10 6.35
N ALA A 50 -9.59 1.36 5.12
CA ALA A 50 -8.68 1.63 4.02
C ALA A 50 -9.12 2.86 3.24
N TYR A 51 -8.12 3.61 2.76
CA TYR A 51 -8.28 4.87 2.04
C TYR A 51 -7.49 4.80 0.73
N GLY A 52 -8.07 5.30 -0.35
CA GLY A 52 -7.42 5.30 -1.66
C GLY A 52 -8.11 6.27 -2.63
N ASP A 53 -7.41 6.61 -3.69
CA ASP A 53 -7.83 7.60 -4.69
C ASP A 53 -7.60 7.14 -6.12
N SER A 54 -6.87 6.04 -6.33
CA SER A 54 -6.54 5.54 -7.66
C SER A 54 -7.11 4.15 -7.94
N ASN A 55 -7.09 3.75 -9.21
CA ASN A 55 -7.40 2.37 -9.59
C ASN A 55 -6.47 1.36 -8.91
N GLY A 56 -5.24 1.74 -8.58
CA GLY A 56 -4.26 0.88 -7.91
C GLY A 56 -4.55 0.62 -6.42
N ASP A 57 -5.59 1.22 -5.86
CA ASP A 57 -6.01 1.01 -4.47
C ASP A 57 -7.21 0.06 -4.35
N LYS A 58 -7.89 -0.25 -5.45
CA LYS A 58 -9.15 -0.99 -5.43
C LYS A 58 -9.03 -2.31 -4.69
N GLU A 59 -8.02 -3.12 -5.00
CA GLU A 59 -7.81 -4.42 -4.37
C GLU A 59 -7.46 -4.32 -2.88
N MET A 60 -6.71 -3.28 -2.47
CA MET A 60 -6.43 -3.02 -1.06
C MET A 60 -7.71 -2.59 -0.32
N LEU A 61 -8.51 -1.71 -0.94
CA LEU A 61 -9.78 -1.28 -0.38
C LEU A 61 -10.69 -2.49 -0.13
N GLU A 62 -10.69 -3.50 -1.01
CA GLU A 62 -11.48 -4.72 -0.85
C GLU A 62 -11.15 -5.53 0.42
N LEU A 63 -9.96 -5.36 1.01
CA LEU A 63 -9.59 -6.01 2.28
C LEU A 63 -10.28 -5.39 3.51
N ALA A 64 -10.79 -4.16 3.41
CA ALA A 64 -11.23 -3.39 4.55
C ALA A 64 -12.73 -3.54 4.82
N ASN A 65 -13.09 -3.50 6.11
CA ASN A 65 -14.48 -3.42 6.54
C ASN A 65 -15.09 -2.06 6.16
N LYS A 66 -14.30 -0.98 6.23
CA LYS A 66 -14.70 0.36 5.76
C LYS A 66 -13.73 0.90 4.72
N LYS A 67 -14.29 1.21 3.55
CA LYS A 67 -13.55 1.65 2.37
C LYS A 67 -13.84 3.11 2.09
N HIS A 68 -12.79 3.89 1.88
CA HIS A 68 -12.88 5.30 1.53
C HIS A 68 -12.17 5.54 0.21
N TYR A 69 -12.94 5.51 -0.88
CA TYR A 69 -12.43 5.85 -2.21
C TYR A 69 -12.76 7.30 -2.56
N LYS A 70 -11.73 8.11 -2.84
CA LYS A 70 -11.91 9.51 -3.25
C LYS A 70 -11.00 9.81 -4.45
N PRO A 71 -11.48 9.58 -5.69
CA PRO A 71 -10.66 9.86 -6.87
C PRO A 71 -10.32 11.33 -6.96
N PHE A 72 -9.11 11.63 -7.45
CA PHE A 72 -8.72 12.99 -7.77
C PHE A 72 -9.63 13.53 -8.87
N LYS A 73 -10.37 14.59 -8.57
CA LYS A 73 -11.18 15.35 -9.55
C LYS A 73 -10.35 16.58 -9.89
N GLY A 74 -9.65 16.52 -11.01
CA GLY A 74 -8.96 17.67 -11.59
C GLY A 74 -9.93 18.74 -12.08
#